data_AF-A0A0G1IR96-F1
#
_entry.id   AF-A0A0G1IR96-F1
#
_cell.length_a   1.000
_cell.length_b   1.000
_cell.length_c   1.000
_cell.angle_alpha   90.00
_cell.angle_beta   90.00
_cell.angle_gamma   90.00
#
_symmetry.space_group_name_H-M   'P 1'
#
loop_
_entity.id
_entity.type
_entity.pdbx_description
1 polymer ?
#
loop_
_entity_poly.entity_id
_entity_poly.type
_entity_poly.pdbx_seq_one_letter_code
_entity_poly.pdbx_strand_id
1 'polypeptide(L)'
;YTNVQSILVKKEDYNPNIIKHLKAKRIDSYEPIELMSYYKSRVDYGDVTSSFTSVFESVANKYFKVEKNFTLVSENIEKVEAKGITLNLKLFQQEIIVDTKLEGKSFDELEGEVSGEAFAKLSIAGNDLQVMFEQAIKDNLRSFRNVKRSVAPVKTALYNWFKKYLGSKQWPEEIMLIQKTFLQGSNRAILETILADSIETYRLVKEKEVQRKVQESEQIYQYELPAELFYNEHTDEKLDYDNYAFTPLYLPVDRSEPEKRFEELLNSKSDKITWWWKNGENKRDFFGIKYEYEGKIFTFYPDYLVQLEDGRLGILETKDVGDRDGKTYTKAKAEALQHFINTNSRKGLFGGIAIQRNGRWHINSQSIYDWSKNEHGSWDDWEDLVL
;
A
#
# COMPACT_ATOMS: atom_id res chain seq x y z
N TYR A 1 40.97 -3.28 -5.42
CA TYR A 1 40.77 -3.87 -4.08
C TYR A 1 39.94 -2.90 -3.25
N THR A 2 38.65 -3.18 -3.10
CA THR A 2 37.75 -2.38 -2.27
C THR A 2 37.86 -2.89 -0.82
N ASN A 3 38.49 -2.11 0.04
CA ASN A 3 38.51 -2.34 1.49
C ASN A 3 37.12 -2.05 2.06
N VAL A 4 36.21 -3.03 1.95
CA VAL A 4 34.95 -3.02 2.70
C VAL A 4 35.26 -3.54 4.10
N GLN A 5 35.51 -2.63 5.05
CA GLN A 5 35.95 -2.97 6.42
C GLN A 5 34.89 -3.68 7.29
N SER A 6 33.63 -3.74 6.85
CA SER A 6 32.62 -4.65 7.43
C SER A 6 31.34 -4.59 6.59
N ILE A 7 30.79 -5.74 6.23
CA ILE A 7 29.41 -5.84 5.77
C ILE A 7 28.56 -5.96 7.03
N LEU A 8 27.83 -4.91 7.38
CA LEU A 8 26.78 -4.98 8.39
C LEU A 8 25.62 -5.76 7.76
N VAL A 9 25.65 -7.08 7.89
CA VAL A 9 24.51 -7.94 7.61
C VAL A 9 23.50 -7.68 8.73
N LYS A 10 22.62 -6.70 8.51
CA LYS A 10 21.40 -6.62 9.31
C LYS A 10 20.56 -7.86 8.99
N LYS A 11 19.95 -8.47 10.00
CA LYS A 11 18.87 -9.43 9.78
C LYS A 11 17.84 -8.74 8.89
N GLU A 12 17.46 -9.39 7.79
CA GLU A 12 16.29 -8.92 7.04
C GLU A 12 15.08 -9.17 7.94
N ASP A 13 14.62 -8.13 8.63
CA ASP A 13 13.47 -8.22 9.54
C ASP A 13 12.16 -8.54 8.77
N TYR A 14 12.15 -8.32 7.45
CA TYR A 14 11.07 -8.77 6.56
C TYR A 14 11.54 -8.84 5.11
N ASN A 15 11.56 -10.04 4.53
CA ASN A 15 11.65 -10.25 3.10
C ASN A 15 10.54 -11.22 2.68
N PRO A 16 9.60 -10.81 1.80
CA PRO A 16 8.47 -11.66 1.38
C PRO A 16 8.91 -12.92 0.62
N ASN A 17 10.19 -13.02 0.25
CA ASN A 17 10.81 -14.19 -0.37
C ASN A 17 11.58 -15.08 0.62
N ILE A 18 11.45 -14.85 1.93
CA ILE A 18 12.05 -15.73 2.93
C ILE A 18 11.44 -17.13 2.79
N ILE A 19 12.31 -18.13 2.62
CA ILE A 19 11.91 -19.52 2.39
C ILE A 19 11.24 -20.06 3.66
N LYS A 20 9.96 -20.43 3.56
CA LYS A 20 9.20 -21.10 4.60
C LYS A 20 9.45 -22.60 4.51
N HIS A 21 10.30 -23.12 5.39
CA HIS A 21 10.76 -24.51 5.35
C HIS A 21 10.21 -25.37 6.50
N LEU A 22 9.64 -24.76 7.53
CA LEU A 22 8.99 -25.47 8.63
C LEU A 22 7.56 -25.80 8.23
N LYS A 23 7.15 -27.05 8.35
CA LYS A 23 5.80 -27.52 7.96
C LYS A 23 4.99 -27.89 9.19
N ALA A 24 3.72 -27.49 9.20
CA ALA A 24 2.70 -28.02 10.10
C ALA A 24 1.52 -28.58 9.31
N LYS A 25 0.89 -29.63 9.83
CA LYS A 25 -0.30 -30.25 9.26
C LYS A 25 -1.50 -29.98 10.14
N ARG A 26 -2.65 -29.75 9.52
CA ARG A 26 -3.93 -29.63 10.24
C ARG A 26 -4.17 -30.92 11.02
N ILE A 27 -4.70 -30.79 12.24
CA ILE A 27 -5.02 -31.95 13.09
C ILE A 27 -6.04 -32.88 12.42
N ASP A 28 -5.93 -34.18 12.70
CA ASP A 28 -6.81 -35.20 12.10
C ASP A 28 -8.26 -35.12 12.61
N SER A 29 -8.47 -34.58 13.82
CA SER A 29 -9.80 -34.37 14.43
C SER A 29 -10.52 -33.12 13.94
N TYR A 30 -9.96 -32.39 12.95
CA TYR A 30 -10.60 -31.22 12.38
C TYR A 30 -11.83 -31.61 11.56
N GLU A 31 -12.99 -31.08 11.95
CA GLU A 31 -14.22 -31.13 11.18
C GLU A 31 -14.46 -29.80 10.44
N PRO A 32 -15.08 -29.82 9.24
CA PRO A 32 -15.37 -28.61 8.48
C PRO A 32 -16.16 -27.55 9.26
N ILE A 33 -15.70 -26.30 9.20
CA ILE A 33 -16.35 -25.16 9.89
C ILE A 33 -17.40 -24.46 9.04
N GLU A 34 -17.37 -24.64 7.71
CA GLU A 34 -18.39 -24.15 6.78
C GLU A 34 -18.70 -22.64 6.92
N LEU A 35 -17.69 -21.83 7.24
CA LEU A 35 -17.84 -20.38 7.38
C LEU A 35 -17.80 -19.70 6.01
N MET A 36 -18.72 -18.77 5.74
CA MET A 36 -18.61 -17.89 4.58
C MET A 36 -17.63 -16.75 4.88
N SER A 37 -16.44 -16.79 4.29
CA SER A 37 -15.43 -15.74 4.41
C SER A 37 -15.58 -14.68 3.31
N TYR A 38 -15.14 -13.47 3.64
CA TYR A 38 -15.03 -12.34 2.75
C TYR A 38 -13.56 -11.99 2.50
N TYR A 39 -13.20 -11.80 1.23
CA TYR A 39 -11.90 -11.28 0.83
C TYR A 39 -12.07 -10.23 -0.25
N LYS A 40 -11.23 -9.20 -0.22
CA LYS A 40 -11.00 -8.34 -1.39
C LYS A 40 -9.51 -8.13 -1.58
N SER A 41 -9.09 -8.11 -2.84
CA SER A 41 -7.71 -7.80 -3.16
C SER A 41 -7.44 -6.30 -2.92
N ARG A 42 -6.18 -5.97 -2.66
CA ARG A 42 -5.76 -4.57 -2.61
C ARG A 42 -5.79 -3.99 -4.02
N VAL A 43 -6.68 -3.03 -4.25
CA VAL A 43 -6.86 -2.37 -5.55
C VAL A 43 -6.21 -0.99 -5.64
N ASP A 44 -5.88 -0.37 -4.50
CA ASP A 44 -5.22 0.94 -4.41
C ASP A 44 -3.86 0.85 -3.69
N TYR A 45 -2.82 1.24 -4.41
CA TYR A 45 -1.45 1.35 -3.88
C TYR A 45 -1.09 2.80 -3.53
N GLY A 46 -2.02 3.75 -3.66
CA GLY A 46 -1.80 5.16 -3.43
C GLY A 46 -0.86 5.79 -4.45
N ASP A 47 -0.80 5.23 -5.66
CA ASP A 47 0.06 5.61 -6.76
C ASP A 47 -0.72 6.14 -7.97
N VAL A 48 -0.02 6.93 -8.80
CA VAL A 48 -0.46 7.27 -10.15
C VAL A 48 -0.25 6.07 -11.07
N THR A 49 -1.26 5.74 -11.87
CA THR A 49 -1.21 4.64 -12.85
C THR A 49 -1.23 5.16 -14.28
N SER A 50 -1.09 4.27 -15.27
CA SER A 50 -1.02 4.62 -16.70
C SER A 50 -2.22 5.42 -17.21
N SER A 51 -3.39 5.31 -16.56
CA SER A 51 -4.59 6.11 -16.82
C SER A 51 -4.36 7.63 -16.70
N PHE A 52 -3.30 8.05 -16.01
CA PHE A 52 -2.89 9.46 -15.94
C PHE A 52 -2.56 10.07 -17.30
N THR A 53 -2.02 9.28 -18.24
CA THR A 53 -1.62 9.75 -19.57
C THR A 53 -2.77 10.49 -20.27
N SER A 54 -3.96 9.89 -20.24
CA SER A 54 -5.16 10.45 -20.86
C SER A 54 -5.62 11.74 -20.20
N VAL A 55 -5.43 11.86 -18.88
CA VAL A 55 -5.80 13.06 -18.11
C VAL A 55 -4.82 14.19 -18.41
N PHE A 56 -3.52 13.93 -18.33
CA PHE A 56 -2.49 14.91 -18.66
C PHE A 56 -2.66 15.45 -20.08
N GLU A 57 -2.87 14.55 -21.06
CA GLU A 57 -3.13 14.93 -22.45
C GLU A 57 -4.33 15.87 -22.57
N SER A 58 -5.44 15.55 -21.91
CA SER A 58 -6.65 16.38 -21.93
C SER A 58 -6.40 17.78 -21.37
N VAL A 59 -5.72 17.87 -20.22
CA VAL A 59 -5.43 19.14 -19.54
C VAL A 59 -4.45 19.99 -20.35
N ALA A 60 -3.34 19.40 -20.80
CA ALA A 60 -2.34 20.10 -21.61
C ALA A 60 -2.92 20.59 -22.94
N ASN A 61 -3.69 19.75 -23.65
CA ASN A 61 -4.33 20.15 -24.90
C ASN A 61 -5.33 21.29 -24.69
N LYS A 62 -6.10 21.26 -23.60
CA LYS A 62 -7.02 22.34 -23.25
C LYS A 62 -6.27 23.65 -22.99
N TYR A 63 -5.15 23.59 -22.26
CA TYR A 63 -4.34 24.76 -21.93
C TYR A 63 -3.74 25.41 -23.19
N PHE A 64 -3.12 24.59 -24.05
CA PHE A 64 -2.45 25.04 -25.28
C PHE A 64 -3.40 25.21 -26.47
N LYS A 65 -4.68 24.84 -26.33
CA LYS A 65 -5.67 24.82 -27.42
C LYS A 65 -5.23 23.95 -28.60
N VAL A 66 -4.56 22.85 -28.29
CA VAL A 66 -4.10 21.84 -29.26
C VAL A 66 -5.24 20.88 -29.54
N GLU A 67 -5.53 20.67 -30.82
CA GLU A 67 -6.55 19.70 -31.23
C GLU A 67 -6.02 18.28 -31.11
N LYS A 68 -6.92 17.29 -31.02
CA LYS A 68 -6.52 15.86 -31.01
C LYS A 68 -5.95 15.37 -32.36
N ASN A 69 -5.76 16.24 -33.34
CA ASN A 69 -5.21 15.89 -34.63
C ASN A 69 -3.67 15.92 -34.60
N PHE A 70 -3.05 14.75 -34.81
CA PHE A 70 -1.61 14.55 -34.69
C PHE A 70 -0.82 15.01 -35.93
N THR A 71 -1.49 15.47 -36.98
CA THR A 71 -0.84 15.88 -38.23
C THR A 71 -0.43 17.35 -38.27
N LEU A 72 -0.84 18.16 -37.28
CA LEU A 72 -0.65 19.61 -37.23
C LEU A 72 0.49 20.02 -36.28
N VAL A 73 1.63 19.31 -36.32
CA VAL A 73 2.76 19.53 -35.40
C VAL A 73 3.25 20.98 -35.44
N SER A 74 3.41 21.58 -36.62
CA SER A 74 3.88 22.97 -36.75
C SER A 74 2.92 23.97 -36.11
N GLU A 75 1.61 23.80 -36.33
CA GLU A 75 0.59 24.65 -35.71
C GLU A 75 0.53 24.48 -34.18
N ASN A 76 0.73 23.24 -33.70
CA ASN A 76 0.79 22.97 -32.26
C ASN A 76 2.01 23.63 -31.62
N ILE A 77 3.15 23.64 -32.30
CA ILE A 77 4.36 24.37 -31.86
C ILE A 77 4.05 25.86 -31.73
N GLU A 78 3.45 26.49 -32.75
CA GLU A 78 3.08 27.90 -32.71
C GLU A 78 2.13 28.23 -31.54
N LYS A 79 1.15 27.36 -31.28
CA LYS A 79 0.22 27.52 -30.14
C LYS A 79 0.90 27.40 -28.79
N VAL A 80 1.86 26.48 -28.67
CA VAL A 80 2.64 26.27 -27.44
C VAL A 80 3.59 27.44 -27.20
N GLU A 81 4.26 27.94 -28.23
CA GLU A 81 5.11 29.12 -28.17
C GLU A 81 4.33 30.40 -27.86
N ALA A 82 3.14 30.56 -28.43
CA ALA A 82 2.23 31.67 -28.11
C ALA A 82 1.76 31.67 -26.64
N LYS A 83 1.90 30.54 -25.93
CA LYS A 83 1.67 30.42 -24.49
C LYS A 83 2.91 30.63 -23.63
N GLY A 84 4.04 31.01 -24.24
CA GLY A 84 5.27 31.34 -23.54
C GLY A 84 6.23 30.16 -23.36
N ILE A 85 5.95 29.00 -23.97
CA ILE A 85 6.91 27.88 -23.99
C ILE A 85 7.97 28.14 -25.04
N THR A 86 9.24 28.16 -24.65
CA THR A 86 10.38 28.29 -25.56
C THR A 86 10.89 26.91 -25.98
N LEU A 87 10.85 26.61 -27.27
CA LEU A 87 11.38 25.36 -27.86
C LEU A 87 12.72 25.62 -28.56
N ASN A 88 13.75 26.07 -27.83
CA ASN A 88 15.07 26.35 -28.41
C ASN A 88 15.92 25.08 -28.53
N LEU A 89 15.49 24.16 -29.40
CA LEU A 89 16.10 22.83 -29.55
C LEU A 89 17.59 22.89 -29.93
N LYS A 90 18.00 23.89 -30.73
CA LYS A 90 19.41 24.06 -31.14
C LYS A 90 20.29 24.47 -29.98
N LEU A 91 19.84 25.41 -29.15
CA LEU A 91 20.59 25.84 -27.95
C LEU A 91 20.72 24.68 -26.96
N PHE A 92 19.60 24.00 -26.67
CA PHE A 92 19.61 22.85 -25.76
C PHE A 92 20.51 21.72 -26.26
N GLN A 93 20.53 21.46 -27.58
CA GLN A 93 21.41 20.48 -28.19
C GLN A 93 22.90 20.87 -28.09
N GLN A 94 23.23 22.15 -28.29
CA GLN A 94 24.59 22.65 -28.11
C GLN A 94 25.07 22.49 -26.67
N GLU A 95 24.22 22.80 -25.69
CA GLU A 95 24.52 22.57 -24.27
C GLU A 95 24.77 21.09 -23.99
N ILE A 96 23.92 20.18 -24.50
CA ILE A 96 24.11 18.72 -24.34
C ILE A 96 25.48 18.28 -24.87
N ILE A 97 25.87 18.75 -26.07
CA ILE A 97 27.17 18.39 -26.68
C ILE A 97 28.34 18.92 -25.83
N VAL A 98 28.20 20.11 -25.22
CA VAL A 98 29.21 20.66 -24.31
C VAL A 98 29.31 19.82 -23.05
N ASP A 99 28.17 19.48 -22.43
CA ASP A 99 28.10 18.64 -21.22
C ASP A 99 28.77 17.28 -21.46
N THR A 100 28.45 16.60 -22.59
CA THR A 100 29.05 15.30 -22.95
C THR A 100 30.57 15.39 -23.20
N LYS A 101 31.06 16.48 -23.79
CA LYS A 101 32.50 16.69 -24.00
C LYS A 101 33.27 16.87 -22.70
N LEU A 102 32.62 17.40 -21.66
CA LEU A 102 33.22 17.62 -20.35
C LEU A 102 33.22 16.35 -19.52
N GLU A 103 32.14 15.56 -19.55
CA GLU A 103 32.10 14.22 -18.93
C GLU A 103 33.20 13.29 -19.48
N GLY A 104 33.55 13.43 -20.77
CA GLY A 104 34.59 12.64 -21.44
C GLY A 104 36.03 13.09 -21.18
N LYS A 105 36.25 14.23 -20.52
CA LYS A 105 37.58 14.71 -20.12
C LYS A 105 37.80 14.49 -18.62
N SER A 106 38.99 14.07 -18.23
CA SER A 106 39.35 14.05 -16.80
C SER A 106 39.26 15.47 -16.24
N PHE A 107 38.67 15.64 -15.05
CA PHE A 107 38.58 16.94 -14.38
C PHE A 107 39.97 17.61 -14.22
N ASP A 108 41.04 16.80 -14.17
CA ASP A 108 42.43 17.26 -14.07
C ASP A 108 42.98 17.88 -15.38
N GLU A 109 42.27 17.81 -16.50
CA GLU A 109 42.69 18.33 -17.82
C GLU A 109 42.03 19.67 -18.20
N LEU A 110 41.22 20.25 -17.32
CA LEU A 110 40.55 21.54 -17.53
C LEU A 110 41.46 22.70 -17.06
N GLU A 111 42.32 23.21 -17.94
CA GLU A 111 43.05 24.47 -17.70
C GLU A 111 42.26 25.70 -18.21
N GLY A 112 41.98 26.64 -17.31
CA GLY A 112 41.40 27.96 -17.60
C GLY A 112 40.46 28.51 -16.51
N GLU A 113 40.37 29.83 -16.36
CA GLU A 113 39.41 30.49 -15.45
C GLU A 113 37.98 30.33 -15.95
N VAL A 114 37.26 29.37 -15.39
CA VAL A 114 35.81 29.23 -15.57
C VAL A 114 35.13 30.07 -14.48
N SER A 115 34.29 31.03 -14.87
CA SER A 115 33.53 31.84 -13.90
C SER A 115 32.60 30.95 -13.07
N GLY A 116 32.40 31.29 -11.79
CA GLY A 116 31.55 30.50 -10.88
C GLY A 116 30.11 30.29 -11.36
N GLU A 117 29.57 31.20 -12.17
CA GLU A 117 28.26 31.07 -12.83
C GLU A 117 28.28 30.10 -14.02
N ALA A 118 29.38 30.05 -14.78
CA ALA A 118 29.56 29.03 -15.80
C ALA A 118 29.71 27.66 -15.13
N PHE A 119 30.48 27.54 -14.04
CA PHE A 119 30.65 26.30 -13.27
C PHE A 119 29.33 25.76 -12.70
N ALA A 120 28.45 26.65 -12.23
CA ALA A 120 27.11 26.29 -11.74
C ALA A 120 26.14 25.87 -12.87
N LYS A 121 26.30 26.41 -14.08
CA LYS A 121 25.58 25.97 -15.29
C LYS A 121 26.17 24.69 -15.92
N LEU A 122 27.47 24.44 -15.71
CA LEU A 122 28.27 23.35 -16.27
C LEU A 122 28.12 22.01 -15.51
N SER A 123 27.51 22.00 -14.33
CA SER A 123 27.43 20.82 -13.44
C SER A 123 26.09 20.06 -13.52
N ILE A 124 25.29 20.24 -14.56
CA ILE A 124 24.10 19.38 -14.76
C ILE A 124 24.49 18.27 -15.74
N ALA A 125 25.26 17.30 -15.24
CA ALA A 125 25.51 16.05 -15.95
C ALA A 125 24.17 15.37 -16.30
N GLY A 126 24.12 14.51 -17.33
CA GLY A 126 22.86 13.90 -17.78
C GLY A 126 22.03 13.20 -16.67
N ASN A 127 22.73 12.71 -15.63
CA ASN A 127 22.12 12.16 -14.42
C ASN A 127 21.43 13.22 -13.54
N ASP A 128 22.00 14.41 -13.42
CA ASP A 128 21.43 15.51 -12.64
C ASP A 128 20.19 16.09 -13.32
N LEU A 129 20.15 16.12 -14.67
CA LEU A 129 18.97 16.55 -15.43
C LEU A 129 17.76 15.64 -15.16
N GLN A 130 17.97 14.32 -15.21
CA GLN A 130 16.91 13.37 -14.90
C GLN A 130 16.47 13.48 -13.43
N VAL A 131 17.41 13.65 -12.49
CA VAL A 131 17.09 13.83 -11.06
C VAL A 131 16.26 15.10 -10.84
N MET A 132 16.64 16.23 -11.44
CA MET A 132 15.89 17.49 -11.35
C MET A 132 14.50 17.37 -11.97
N PHE A 133 14.37 16.71 -13.12
CA PHE A 133 13.08 16.48 -13.77
C PHE A 133 12.17 15.58 -12.92
N GLU A 134 12.73 14.49 -12.38
CA GLU A 134 11.99 13.64 -11.45
C GLU A 134 11.62 14.36 -10.16
N GLN A 135 12.47 15.27 -9.67
CA GLN A 135 12.17 16.06 -8.48
C GLN A 135 10.99 17.01 -8.74
N ALA A 136 10.99 17.72 -9.88
CA ALA A 136 9.85 18.55 -10.28
C ALA A 136 8.53 17.75 -10.37
N ILE A 137 8.60 16.52 -10.88
CA ILE A 137 7.45 15.59 -10.86
C ILE A 137 7.04 15.23 -9.43
N LYS A 138 7.99 14.84 -8.57
CA LYS A 138 7.73 14.45 -7.17
C LYS A 138 7.10 15.58 -6.36
N ASP A 139 7.54 16.82 -6.59
CA ASP A 139 7.04 18.00 -5.89
C ASP A 139 5.54 18.23 -6.15
N ASN A 140 5.04 17.79 -7.31
CA ASN A 140 3.64 17.83 -7.71
C ASN A 140 2.82 16.61 -7.26
N LEU A 141 3.43 15.58 -6.69
CA LEU A 141 2.78 14.31 -6.33
C LEU A 141 2.39 14.20 -4.86
N ARG A 142 2.38 15.31 -4.10
CA ARG A 142 2.13 15.32 -2.64
C ARG A 142 0.77 14.73 -2.24
N SER A 143 -0.20 14.71 -3.14
CA SER A 143 -1.52 14.10 -2.92
C SER A 143 -1.52 12.57 -2.96
N PHE A 144 -0.42 11.94 -3.39
CA PHE A 144 -0.28 10.49 -3.51
C PHE A 144 0.67 9.93 -2.43
N ARG A 145 0.25 8.84 -1.77
CA ARG A 145 1.06 8.18 -0.72
C ARG A 145 2.31 7.50 -1.28
N ASN A 146 2.24 7.01 -2.52
CA ASN A 146 3.31 6.24 -3.14
C ASN A 146 3.94 7.01 -4.30
N VAL A 147 4.66 8.08 -3.93
CA VAL A 147 5.36 8.96 -4.87
C VAL A 147 6.34 8.18 -5.74
N LYS A 148 7.13 7.27 -5.16
CA LYS A 148 8.15 6.48 -5.90
C LYS A 148 7.55 5.69 -7.07
N ARG A 149 6.40 5.04 -6.88
CA ARG A 149 5.71 4.30 -7.96
C ARG A 149 5.03 5.22 -8.98
N SER A 150 4.72 6.45 -8.59
CA SER A 150 3.98 7.41 -9.41
C SER A 150 4.85 8.13 -10.45
N VAL A 151 6.16 8.24 -10.23
CA VAL A 151 7.08 8.99 -11.11
C VAL A 151 7.08 8.43 -12.54
N ALA A 152 7.19 7.11 -12.70
CA ALA A 152 7.32 6.51 -14.04
C ALA A 152 6.08 6.72 -14.94
N PRO A 153 4.84 6.50 -14.46
CA PRO A 153 3.63 6.83 -15.22
C PRO A 153 3.51 8.30 -15.60
N VAL A 154 3.91 9.23 -14.72
CA VAL A 154 3.91 10.67 -15.01
C VAL A 154 4.95 11.03 -16.08
N LYS A 155 6.18 10.51 -15.97
CA LYS A 155 7.21 10.67 -17.02
C LYS A 155 6.69 10.18 -18.37
N THR A 156 6.05 9.02 -18.38
CA THR A 156 5.47 8.43 -19.59
C THR A 156 4.42 9.35 -20.21
N ALA A 157 3.53 9.93 -19.41
CA ALA A 157 2.53 10.88 -19.88
C ALA A 157 3.16 12.13 -20.50
N LEU A 158 4.16 12.71 -19.84
CA LEU A 158 4.89 13.88 -20.33
C LEU A 158 5.57 13.59 -21.68
N TYR A 159 6.38 12.53 -21.75
CA TYR A 159 7.08 12.17 -22.99
C TYR A 159 6.11 11.85 -24.13
N ASN A 160 5.01 11.13 -23.83
CA ASN A 160 4.01 10.80 -24.84
C ASN A 160 3.32 12.06 -25.38
N TRP A 161 3.06 13.07 -24.56
CA TRP A 161 2.45 14.31 -25.03
C TRP A 161 3.39 15.08 -25.98
N PHE A 162 4.66 15.29 -25.59
CA PHE A 162 5.66 15.92 -26.47
C PHE A 162 5.80 15.18 -27.81
N LYS A 163 5.82 13.85 -27.75
CA LYS A 163 5.92 12.99 -28.94
C LYS A 163 4.74 13.12 -29.87
N LYS A 164 3.53 13.12 -29.29
CA LYS A 164 2.26 13.07 -30.01
C LYS A 164 1.86 14.42 -30.59
N TYR A 165 2.21 15.52 -29.93
CA TYR A 165 1.73 16.86 -30.30
C TYR A 165 2.80 17.80 -30.82
N LEU A 166 4.07 17.62 -30.40
CA LEU A 166 5.20 18.47 -30.79
C LEU A 166 6.22 17.74 -31.68
N GLY A 167 5.94 16.49 -32.05
CA GLY A 167 6.79 15.71 -32.95
C GLY A 167 8.16 15.37 -32.36
N SER A 168 8.29 15.28 -31.04
CA SER A 168 9.59 15.07 -30.37
C SER A 168 10.33 13.80 -30.79
N LYS A 169 9.64 12.83 -31.40
CA LYS A 169 10.26 11.63 -31.98
C LYS A 169 11.38 11.96 -32.98
N GLN A 170 11.32 13.12 -33.63
CA GLN A 170 12.32 13.57 -34.59
C GLN A 170 13.44 14.41 -33.94
N TRP A 171 13.35 14.69 -32.64
CA TRP A 171 14.35 15.49 -31.93
C TRP A 171 15.59 14.64 -31.62
N PRO A 172 16.82 15.16 -31.82
CA PRO A 172 18.02 14.48 -31.40
C PRO A 172 18.08 14.40 -29.86
N GLU A 173 18.47 13.27 -29.28
CA GLU A 173 18.43 13.08 -27.82
C GLU A 173 17.05 13.41 -27.21
N GLU A 174 15.96 12.90 -27.85
CA GLU A 174 14.55 13.21 -27.56
C GLU A 174 14.26 13.44 -26.07
N ILE A 175 14.62 12.47 -25.22
CA ILE A 175 14.33 12.51 -23.79
C ILE A 175 15.04 13.67 -23.08
N MET A 176 16.32 13.90 -23.38
CA MET A 176 17.08 15.00 -22.77
C MET A 176 16.53 16.36 -23.20
N LEU A 177 16.15 16.50 -24.47
CA LEU A 177 15.55 17.75 -24.96
C LEU A 177 14.17 18.02 -24.35
N ILE A 178 13.34 16.99 -24.14
CA ILE A 178 12.07 17.15 -23.42
C ILE A 178 12.34 17.60 -21.97
N GLN A 179 13.28 16.97 -21.28
CA GLN A 179 13.63 17.33 -19.89
C GLN A 179 14.18 18.76 -19.79
N LYS A 180 15.12 19.15 -20.65
CA LYS A 180 15.65 20.53 -20.70
C LYS A 180 14.53 21.52 -21.01
N THR A 181 13.66 21.21 -21.97
CA THR A 181 12.50 22.05 -22.30
C THR A 181 11.57 22.21 -21.11
N PHE A 182 11.32 21.13 -20.34
CA PHE A 182 10.48 21.18 -19.15
C PHE A 182 11.10 22.03 -18.03
N LEU A 183 12.40 21.88 -17.80
CA LEU A 183 13.11 22.54 -16.69
C LEU A 183 13.56 23.97 -17.01
N GLN A 184 13.50 24.40 -18.27
CA GLN A 184 13.89 25.75 -18.69
C GLN A 184 13.00 26.80 -18.02
N GLY A 185 13.63 27.88 -17.54
CA GLY A 185 13.06 28.91 -16.65
C GLY A 185 11.55 29.16 -16.79
N SER A 186 11.14 29.91 -17.82
CA SER A 186 9.74 30.28 -18.01
C SER A 186 8.84 29.08 -18.35
N ASN A 187 9.36 28.05 -19.02
CA ASN A 187 8.61 26.86 -19.36
C ASN A 187 8.19 26.08 -18.11
N ARG A 188 9.10 25.98 -17.13
CA ARG A 188 8.91 25.20 -15.91
C ARG A 188 7.68 25.63 -15.15
N ALA A 189 7.49 26.93 -14.93
CA ALA A 189 6.33 27.45 -14.21
C ALA A 189 5.00 27.05 -14.90
N ILE A 190 4.95 27.13 -16.23
CA ILE A 190 3.76 26.79 -17.02
C ILE A 190 3.51 25.29 -16.97
N LEU A 191 4.54 24.47 -17.22
CA LEU A 191 4.41 23.02 -17.31
C LEU A 191 4.17 22.37 -15.95
N GLU A 192 4.76 22.89 -14.86
CA GLU A 192 4.41 22.47 -13.49
C GLU A 192 2.97 22.84 -13.13
N THR A 193 2.46 24.00 -13.57
CA THR A 193 1.05 24.36 -13.37
C THR A 193 0.12 23.37 -14.07
N ILE A 194 0.41 23.05 -15.34
CA ILE A 194 -0.36 22.05 -16.10
C ILE A 194 -0.28 20.66 -15.44
N LEU A 195 0.90 20.30 -14.92
CA LEU A 195 1.10 19.04 -14.20
C LEU A 195 0.27 19.02 -12.90
N ALA A 196 0.28 20.09 -12.11
CA ALA A 196 -0.51 20.21 -10.89
C ALA A 196 -2.02 20.08 -11.18
N ASP A 197 -2.53 20.79 -12.18
CA ASP A 197 -3.93 20.72 -12.61
C ASP A 197 -4.31 19.31 -13.08
N SER A 198 -3.38 18.64 -13.78
CA SER A 198 -3.55 17.25 -14.24
C SER A 198 -3.63 16.28 -13.07
N ILE A 199 -2.78 16.48 -12.05
CA ILE A 199 -2.75 15.65 -10.84
C ILE A 199 -4.05 15.81 -10.04
N GLU A 200 -4.55 17.03 -9.85
CA GLU A 200 -5.81 17.24 -9.14
C GLU A 200 -7.00 16.66 -9.90
N THR A 201 -7.05 16.86 -11.22
CA THR A 201 -8.07 16.24 -12.07
C THR A 201 -8.01 14.72 -12.01
N TYR A 202 -6.79 14.15 -12.02
CA TYR A 202 -6.57 12.72 -11.98
C TYR A 202 -7.01 12.09 -10.65
N ARG A 203 -6.93 12.82 -9.53
CA ARG A 203 -7.39 12.34 -8.22
C ARG A 203 -8.84 11.83 -8.26
N LEU A 204 -9.72 12.58 -8.92
CA LEU A 204 -11.13 12.23 -9.09
C LEU A 204 -11.33 11.02 -10.01
N VAL A 205 -10.51 10.89 -11.05
CA VAL A 205 -10.53 9.72 -11.95
C VAL A 205 -10.08 8.47 -11.19
N LYS A 206 -8.97 8.59 -10.45
CA LYS A 206 -8.39 7.50 -9.66
C LYS A 206 -9.36 7.00 -8.60
N GLU A 207 -10.06 7.89 -7.91
CA GLU A 207 -11.05 7.52 -6.90
C GLU A 207 -12.16 6.64 -7.50
N LYS A 208 -12.70 7.02 -8.67
CA LYS A 208 -13.70 6.22 -9.38
C LYS A 208 -13.14 4.88 -9.87
N GLU A 209 -11.91 4.86 -10.39
CA GLU A 209 -11.24 3.62 -10.79
C GLU A 209 -11.07 2.65 -9.61
N VAL A 210 -10.69 3.18 -8.45
CA VAL A 210 -10.53 2.40 -7.21
C VAL A 210 -11.88 1.83 -6.77
N GLN A 211 -12.93 2.65 -6.70
CA GLN A 211 -14.27 2.21 -6.31
C GLN A 211 -14.79 1.07 -7.20
N ARG A 212 -14.68 1.20 -8.52
CA ARG A 212 -15.07 0.14 -9.47
C ARG A 212 -14.29 -1.14 -9.23
N LYS A 213 -12.97 -1.04 -9.08
CA LYS A 213 -12.12 -2.21 -8.84
C LYS A 213 -12.40 -2.88 -7.49
N VAL A 214 -12.74 -2.11 -6.45
CA VAL A 214 -13.15 -2.67 -5.15
C VAL A 214 -14.34 -3.60 -5.37
N GLN A 215 -15.40 -3.10 -6.01
CA GLN A 215 -16.63 -3.87 -6.28
C GLN A 215 -16.35 -5.14 -7.09
N GLU A 216 -15.51 -5.05 -8.12
CA GLU A 216 -15.11 -6.20 -8.95
C GLU A 216 -14.23 -7.21 -8.22
N SER A 217 -13.55 -6.80 -7.13
CA SER A 217 -12.60 -7.64 -6.40
C SER A 217 -13.19 -8.38 -5.20
N GLU A 218 -14.41 -8.03 -4.81
CA GLU A 218 -15.09 -8.62 -3.65
C GLU A 218 -15.36 -10.11 -3.91
N GLN A 219 -14.97 -10.95 -2.96
CA GLN A 219 -15.14 -12.39 -3.01
C GLN A 219 -15.79 -12.88 -1.73
N ILE A 220 -16.81 -13.71 -1.88
CA ILE A 220 -17.45 -14.46 -0.80
C ILE A 220 -17.26 -15.94 -1.13
N TYR A 221 -16.74 -16.72 -0.19
CA TYR A 221 -16.39 -18.12 -0.41
C TYR A 221 -16.49 -18.90 0.89
N GLN A 222 -16.74 -20.20 0.78
CA GLN A 222 -16.66 -21.10 1.93
C GLN A 222 -15.19 -21.23 2.35
N TYR A 223 -14.94 -21.00 3.64
CA TYR A 223 -13.64 -20.99 4.26
C TYR A 223 -13.48 -22.20 5.18
N GLU A 224 -12.31 -22.80 5.07
CA GLU A 224 -11.84 -23.92 5.87
C GLU A 224 -10.37 -23.67 6.20
N LEU A 225 -9.90 -24.21 7.33
CA LEU A 225 -8.46 -24.20 7.61
C LEU A 225 -7.70 -24.96 6.51
N PRO A 226 -6.53 -24.50 6.05
CA PRO A 226 -5.74 -25.23 5.07
C PRO A 226 -5.27 -26.59 5.61
N ALA A 227 -4.99 -27.55 4.74
CA ALA A 227 -4.51 -28.88 5.16
C ALA A 227 -3.09 -28.83 5.75
N GLU A 228 -2.27 -27.89 5.28
CA GLU A 228 -0.90 -27.69 5.74
C GLU A 228 -0.49 -26.22 5.65
N LEU A 229 0.45 -25.84 6.50
CA LEU A 229 1.01 -24.51 6.58
C LEU A 229 2.53 -24.56 6.63
N PHE A 230 3.14 -23.49 6.16
CA PHE A 230 4.58 -23.32 6.11
C PHE A 230 5.03 -22.05 6.85
N TYR A 231 6.03 -22.23 7.69
CA TYR A 231 6.57 -21.22 8.62
C TYR A 231 8.06 -21.03 8.39
N ASN A 232 8.60 -19.96 8.94
CA ASN A 232 10.03 -19.67 8.90
C ASN A 232 10.57 -19.47 10.31
N GLU A 233 11.68 -20.14 10.64
CA GLU A 233 12.30 -20.13 11.97
C GLU A 233 12.78 -18.74 12.46
N HIS A 234 12.86 -17.74 11.58
CA HIS A 234 13.25 -16.38 11.94
C HIS A 234 12.06 -15.47 12.24
N THR A 235 10.88 -15.79 11.71
CA THR A 235 9.65 -15.00 11.89
C THR A 235 8.64 -15.71 12.79
N ASP A 236 8.80 -17.02 12.98
CA ASP A 236 7.89 -17.87 13.73
C ASP A 236 8.66 -18.67 14.78
N GLU A 237 8.04 -18.83 15.95
CA GLU A 237 8.55 -19.66 17.04
C GLU A 237 7.70 -20.92 17.21
N LYS A 238 8.35 -22.01 17.61
CA LYS A 238 7.66 -23.24 18.01
C LYS A 238 7.27 -23.14 19.48
N LEU A 239 6.01 -23.45 19.78
CA LEU A 239 5.48 -23.46 21.15
C LEU A 239 4.90 -24.84 21.50
N ASP A 240 4.62 -25.04 22.79
CA ASP A 240 4.08 -26.27 23.34
C ASP A 240 2.74 -25.98 24.04
N TYR A 241 1.76 -25.55 23.25
CA TYR A 241 0.39 -25.37 23.70
C TYR A 241 -0.52 -26.44 23.09
N ASP A 242 -1.49 -26.86 23.88
CA ASP A 242 -2.46 -27.88 23.52
C ASP A 242 -3.50 -27.34 22.53
N ASN A 243 -4.09 -28.27 21.78
CA ASN A 243 -5.26 -28.05 20.93
C ASN A 243 -5.10 -26.93 19.91
N TYR A 244 -3.89 -26.65 19.45
CA TYR A 244 -3.74 -25.83 18.25
C TYR A 244 -4.20 -26.62 17.02
N ALA A 245 -4.86 -25.96 16.07
CA ALA A 245 -5.42 -26.60 14.88
C ALA A 245 -4.38 -27.23 13.94
N PHE A 246 -3.08 -27.01 14.18
CA PHE A 246 -1.97 -27.56 13.41
C PHE A 246 -0.88 -28.17 14.30
N THR A 247 -0.20 -29.20 13.82
CA THR A 247 0.95 -29.82 14.49
C THR A 247 2.16 -29.92 13.56
N PRO A 248 3.37 -29.47 13.99
CA PRO A 248 3.65 -28.74 15.24
C PRO A 248 3.06 -27.31 15.27
N LEU A 249 2.87 -26.77 16.47
CA LEU A 249 2.43 -25.38 16.69
C LEU A 249 3.57 -24.40 16.40
N TYR A 250 3.30 -23.47 15.47
CA TYR A 250 4.17 -22.33 15.17
C TYR A 250 3.36 -21.05 15.18
N LEU A 251 3.88 -20.00 15.81
CA LEU A 251 3.25 -18.68 15.87
C LEU A 251 4.25 -17.55 15.59
N PRO A 252 3.82 -16.40 15.03
CA PRO A 252 4.73 -15.28 14.73
C PRO A 252 5.41 -14.69 15.96
N VAL A 253 6.72 -14.41 15.93
CA VAL A 253 7.45 -13.90 17.12
C VAL A 253 7.02 -12.50 17.57
N ASP A 254 6.37 -11.73 16.70
CA ASP A 254 5.97 -10.33 16.89
C ASP A 254 4.53 -10.16 17.40
N ARG A 255 3.91 -11.23 17.91
CA ARG A 255 2.59 -11.18 18.55
C ARG A 255 2.54 -10.15 19.66
N SER A 256 1.42 -9.44 19.72
CA SER A 256 1.14 -8.46 20.76
C SER A 256 0.94 -9.13 22.12
N GLU A 257 1.12 -8.35 23.20
CA GLU A 257 0.91 -8.86 24.56
C GLU A 257 -0.53 -9.31 24.87
N PRO A 258 -1.59 -8.67 24.34
CA PRO A 258 -2.94 -9.23 24.43
C PRO A 258 -3.06 -10.62 23.77
N GLU A 259 -2.47 -10.82 22.61
CA GLU A 259 -2.51 -12.09 21.89
C GLU A 259 -1.82 -13.22 22.66
N LYS A 260 -0.58 -12.99 23.13
CA LYS A 260 0.16 -14.00 23.91
C LYS A 260 -0.59 -14.42 25.17
N ARG A 261 -1.16 -13.46 25.91
CA ARG A 261 -1.97 -13.74 27.11
C ARG A 261 -3.29 -14.45 26.78
N PHE A 262 -3.80 -14.27 25.57
CA PHE A 262 -4.98 -14.98 25.11
C PHE A 262 -4.64 -16.43 24.76
N GLU A 263 -3.51 -16.67 24.11
CA GLU A 263 -2.99 -18.01 23.83
C GLU A 263 -2.76 -18.80 25.14
N GLU A 264 -2.22 -18.16 26.18
CA GLU A 264 -2.10 -18.75 27.52
C GLU A 264 -3.46 -19.14 28.11
N LEU A 265 -4.50 -18.31 27.94
CA LEU A 265 -5.86 -18.65 28.35
C LEU A 265 -6.36 -19.89 27.60
N LEU A 266 -6.21 -19.91 26.27
CA LEU A 266 -6.65 -21.05 25.44
C LEU A 266 -5.97 -22.34 25.88
N ASN A 267 -4.65 -22.30 26.11
CA ASN A 267 -3.89 -23.44 26.62
C ASN A 267 -4.39 -23.90 27.99
N SER A 268 -4.72 -22.97 28.89
CA SER A 268 -5.25 -23.30 30.23
C SER A 268 -6.67 -23.88 30.24
N LYS A 269 -7.36 -23.84 29.09
CA LYS A 269 -8.74 -24.32 28.87
C LYS A 269 -8.78 -25.46 27.85
N SER A 270 -7.67 -26.18 27.68
CA SER A 270 -7.57 -27.28 26.72
C SER A 270 -8.60 -28.39 26.96
N ASP A 271 -9.10 -28.56 28.19
CA ASP A 271 -10.17 -29.52 28.52
C ASP A 271 -11.53 -29.18 27.90
N LYS A 272 -11.72 -27.97 27.40
CA LYS A 272 -13.00 -27.48 26.82
C LYS A 272 -12.90 -27.07 25.36
N ILE A 273 -11.70 -27.05 24.80
CA ILE A 273 -11.41 -26.56 23.46
C ILE A 273 -11.00 -27.76 22.60
N THR A 274 -11.75 -28.05 21.56
CA THR A 274 -11.37 -29.07 20.58
C THR A 274 -10.16 -28.62 19.77
N TRP A 275 -10.20 -27.37 19.29
CA TRP A 275 -9.04 -26.71 18.71
C TRP A 275 -9.17 -25.20 18.70
N TRP A 276 -8.04 -24.50 18.63
CA TRP A 276 -7.98 -23.07 18.37
C TRP A 276 -6.98 -22.75 17.25
N TRP A 277 -7.23 -21.66 16.54
CA TRP A 277 -6.45 -21.20 15.41
C TRP A 277 -6.20 -19.71 15.55
N LYS A 278 -4.92 -19.30 15.52
CA LYS A 278 -4.55 -17.90 15.34
C LYS A 278 -4.66 -17.57 13.86
N ASN A 279 -5.64 -16.75 13.52
CA ASN A 279 -5.88 -16.32 12.15
C ASN A 279 -4.73 -15.44 11.63
N GLY A 280 -4.62 -15.36 10.32
CA GLY A 280 -3.68 -14.47 9.65
C GLY A 280 -4.37 -13.23 9.11
N GLU A 281 -3.64 -12.49 8.27
CA GLU A 281 -4.09 -11.21 7.73
C GLU A 281 -3.84 -11.08 6.23
N ASN A 282 -4.59 -10.18 5.60
CA ASN A 282 -4.33 -9.65 4.25
C ASN A 282 -4.24 -10.70 3.12
N LYS A 283 -4.79 -11.90 3.31
CA LYS A 283 -4.82 -12.98 2.31
C LYS A 283 -6.16 -13.71 2.33
N ARG A 284 -6.54 -14.24 1.17
CA ARG A 284 -7.73 -15.08 0.99
C ARG A 284 -7.65 -16.39 1.79
N ASP A 285 -6.44 -16.85 2.10
CA ASP A 285 -6.22 -18.08 2.87
C ASP A 285 -6.61 -17.95 4.35
N PHE A 286 -6.99 -16.75 4.79
CA PHE A 286 -7.42 -16.46 6.16
C PHE A 286 -8.89 -16.06 6.20
N PHE A 287 -9.52 -16.27 7.35
CA PHE A 287 -10.92 -15.95 7.54
C PHE A 287 -11.11 -14.43 7.63
N GLY A 288 -12.01 -13.88 6.83
CA GLY A 288 -12.27 -12.45 6.74
C GLY A 288 -13.75 -12.11 6.81
N ILE A 289 -14.06 -10.95 7.38
CA ILE A 289 -15.40 -10.36 7.51
C ILE A 289 -15.40 -9.01 6.80
N LYS A 290 -16.45 -8.74 6.02
CA LYS A 290 -16.62 -7.43 5.38
C LYS A 290 -17.00 -6.40 6.44
N TYR A 291 -16.35 -5.24 6.43
CA TYR A 291 -16.81 -4.07 7.18
C TYR A 291 -16.60 -2.79 6.37
N GLU A 292 -17.34 -1.75 6.73
CA GLU A 292 -17.22 -0.42 6.14
C GLU A 292 -16.77 0.59 7.20
N TYR A 293 -15.87 1.48 6.84
CA TYR A 293 -15.44 2.58 7.68
C TYR A 293 -15.19 3.82 6.82
N GLU A 294 -15.79 4.96 7.18
CA GLU A 294 -15.69 6.22 6.43
C GLU A 294 -15.97 6.07 4.91
N GLY A 295 -17.02 5.34 4.55
CA GLY A 295 -17.42 5.14 3.14
C GLY A 295 -16.51 4.21 2.34
N LYS A 296 -15.57 3.52 2.99
CA LYS A 296 -14.64 2.57 2.36
C LYS A 296 -14.87 1.17 2.90
N ILE A 297 -14.83 0.21 1.99
CA ILE A 297 -14.94 -1.21 2.30
C ILE A 297 -13.57 -1.74 2.72
N PHE A 298 -13.55 -2.62 3.71
CA PHE A 298 -12.38 -3.31 4.25
C PHE A 298 -12.68 -4.79 4.52
N THR A 299 -11.61 -5.56 4.73
CA THR A 299 -11.70 -6.94 5.25
C THR A 299 -11.11 -6.94 6.65
N PHE A 300 -11.90 -7.39 7.61
CA PHE A 300 -11.51 -7.62 8.99
C PHE A 300 -11.12 -9.08 9.15
N TYR A 301 -9.93 -9.35 9.65
CA TYR A 301 -9.47 -10.69 10.00
C TYR A 301 -9.44 -10.78 11.53
N PRO A 302 -10.44 -11.41 12.19
CA PRO A 302 -10.43 -11.60 13.64
C PRO A 302 -9.23 -12.45 14.05
N ASP A 303 -8.58 -12.12 15.16
CA ASP A 303 -7.35 -12.78 15.61
C ASP A 303 -7.48 -14.30 15.80
N TYR A 304 -8.62 -14.81 16.29
CA TYR A 304 -8.76 -16.22 16.66
C TYR A 304 -10.08 -16.85 16.21
N LEU A 305 -9.98 -18.11 15.80
CA LEU A 305 -11.10 -19.05 15.73
C LEU A 305 -10.93 -20.12 16.82
N VAL A 306 -11.97 -20.41 17.59
CA VAL A 306 -11.91 -21.34 18.72
C VAL A 306 -13.10 -22.30 18.68
N GLN A 307 -12.87 -23.57 18.41
CA GLN A 307 -13.90 -24.61 18.43
C GLN A 307 -13.96 -25.23 19.83
N LEU A 308 -15.11 -25.07 20.49
CA LEU A 308 -15.36 -25.66 21.81
C LEU A 308 -15.88 -27.10 21.67
N GLU A 309 -15.67 -27.89 22.72
CA GLU A 309 -16.16 -29.27 22.85
C GLU A 309 -17.69 -29.37 22.79
N ASP A 310 -18.40 -28.30 23.16
CA ASP A 310 -19.87 -28.23 23.07
C ASP A 310 -20.39 -27.93 21.65
N GLY A 311 -19.49 -27.84 20.66
CA GLY A 311 -19.80 -27.60 19.26
C GLY A 311 -19.87 -26.12 18.86
N ARG A 312 -19.81 -25.17 19.81
CA ARG A 312 -19.78 -23.74 19.49
C ARG A 312 -18.45 -23.31 18.88
N LEU A 313 -18.50 -22.37 17.94
CA LEU A 313 -17.33 -21.78 17.28
C LEU A 313 -17.21 -20.29 17.62
N GLY A 314 -16.13 -19.95 18.31
CA GLY A 314 -15.76 -18.60 18.71
C GLY A 314 -15.00 -17.87 17.62
N ILE A 315 -15.35 -16.60 17.37
CA ILE A 315 -14.64 -15.68 16.49
C ILE A 315 -14.21 -14.46 17.33
N LEU A 316 -12.92 -14.35 17.65
CA LEU A 316 -12.46 -13.47 18.72
C LEU A 316 -11.36 -12.53 18.21
N GLU A 317 -11.45 -11.26 18.60
CA GLU A 317 -10.44 -10.23 18.34
C GLU A 317 -9.90 -9.75 19.68
N THR A 318 -8.60 -9.84 19.88
CA THR A 318 -7.96 -9.37 21.09
C THR A 318 -7.62 -7.89 21.01
N LYS A 319 -7.83 -7.18 22.12
CA LYS A 319 -7.44 -5.79 22.28
C LYS A 319 -6.84 -5.55 23.66
N ASP A 320 -6.07 -4.47 23.76
CA ASP A 320 -5.67 -3.94 25.05
C ASP A 320 -6.84 -3.15 25.68
N VAL A 321 -6.86 -3.07 27.01
CA VAL A 321 -7.85 -2.29 27.76
C VAL A 321 -7.80 -0.80 27.38
N GLY A 322 -6.64 -0.31 26.92
CA GLY A 322 -6.43 1.05 26.45
C GLY A 322 -6.57 1.24 24.93
N ASP A 323 -7.43 0.47 24.25
CA ASP A 323 -7.61 0.54 22.79
C ASP A 323 -7.87 1.98 22.29
N ARG A 324 -6.92 2.49 21.52
CA ARG A 324 -6.97 3.85 20.94
C ARG A 324 -7.94 3.94 19.77
N ASP A 325 -8.24 2.81 19.13
CA ASP A 325 -9.14 2.72 17.98
C ASP A 325 -10.56 2.29 18.39
N GLY A 326 -10.85 2.26 19.69
CA GLY A 326 -12.16 1.87 20.24
C GLY A 326 -13.34 2.67 19.68
N LYS A 327 -13.13 3.95 19.32
CA LYS A 327 -14.16 4.82 18.72
C LYS A 327 -14.15 4.84 17.19
N THR A 328 -13.19 4.18 16.54
CA THR A 328 -12.95 4.23 15.09
C THR A 328 -13.02 2.83 14.48
N TYR A 329 -11.88 2.21 14.18
CA TYR A 329 -11.79 0.92 13.49
C TYR A 329 -12.30 -0.23 14.35
N THR A 330 -12.01 -0.25 15.65
CA THR A 330 -12.46 -1.34 16.52
C THR A 330 -13.98 -1.36 16.60
N LYS A 331 -14.63 -0.19 16.70
CA LYS A 331 -16.09 -0.09 16.64
C LYS A 331 -16.65 -0.72 15.36
N ALA A 332 -16.15 -0.30 14.20
CA ALA A 332 -16.65 -0.80 12.92
C ALA A 332 -16.44 -2.32 12.76
N LYS A 333 -15.30 -2.85 13.25
CA LYS A 333 -15.01 -4.29 13.29
C LYS A 333 -15.95 -5.05 14.23
N ALA A 334 -16.15 -4.55 15.44
CA ALA A 334 -16.99 -5.18 16.45
C ALA A 334 -18.45 -5.31 15.97
N GLU A 335 -19.01 -4.22 15.44
CA GLU A 335 -20.38 -4.20 14.92
C GLU A 335 -20.53 -5.10 13.69
N ALA A 336 -19.52 -5.11 12.79
CA ALA A 336 -19.50 -6.02 11.64
C ALA A 336 -19.42 -7.49 12.04
N LEU A 337 -18.65 -7.82 13.09
CA LEU A 337 -18.57 -9.17 13.64
C LEU A 337 -19.92 -9.62 14.22
N GLN A 338 -20.59 -8.76 14.98
CA GLN A 338 -21.92 -9.09 15.50
C GLN A 338 -22.95 -9.23 14.39
N HIS A 339 -22.91 -8.37 13.36
CA HIS A 339 -23.75 -8.55 12.18
C HIS A 339 -23.47 -9.88 11.49
N PHE A 340 -22.20 -10.23 11.29
CA PHE A 340 -21.79 -11.51 10.71
C PHE A 340 -22.36 -12.70 11.50
N ILE A 341 -22.15 -12.74 12.82
CA ILE A 341 -22.63 -13.82 13.69
C ILE A 341 -24.16 -13.97 13.60
N ASN A 342 -24.90 -12.85 13.65
CA ASN A 342 -26.36 -12.87 13.67
C ASN A 342 -27.01 -13.23 12.33
N THR A 343 -26.30 -13.03 11.22
CA THR A 343 -26.80 -13.31 9.86
C THR A 343 -26.26 -14.60 9.26
N ASN A 344 -25.29 -15.25 9.92
CA ASN A 344 -24.71 -16.48 9.42
C ASN A 344 -25.70 -17.65 9.49
N SER A 345 -25.66 -18.54 8.49
CA SER A 345 -26.45 -19.77 8.50
C SER A 345 -25.94 -20.81 9.49
N ARG A 346 -24.65 -20.78 9.84
CA ARG A 346 -24.05 -21.66 10.85
C ARG A 346 -24.59 -21.29 12.24
N LYS A 347 -25.19 -22.27 12.90
CA LYS A 347 -25.61 -22.14 14.31
C LYS A 347 -24.40 -22.30 15.24
N GLY A 348 -24.53 -21.78 16.46
CA GLY A 348 -23.50 -21.95 17.49
C GLY A 348 -22.27 -21.05 17.33
N LEU A 349 -22.38 -19.97 16.55
CA LEU A 349 -21.35 -18.93 16.51
C LEU A 349 -21.45 -18.04 17.76
N PHE A 350 -20.30 -17.70 18.33
CA PHE A 350 -20.17 -16.62 19.31
C PHE A 350 -18.89 -15.83 19.00
N GLY A 351 -18.77 -14.63 19.54
CA GLY A 351 -17.60 -13.82 19.25
C GLY A 351 -17.76 -12.36 19.62
N GLY A 352 -16.66 -11.64 19.58
CA GLY A 352 -16.60 -10.26 20.06
C GLY A 352 -15.18 -9.76 20.23
N ILE A 353 -15.07 -8.54 20.77
CA ILE A 353 -13.79 -7.98 21.19
C ILE A 353 -13.47 -8.53 22.58
N ALA A 354 -12.32 -9.19 22.71
CA ALA A 354 -11.81 -9.77 23.94
C ALA A 354 -10.70 -8.90 24.54
N ILE A 355 -10.77 -8.63 25.83
CA ILE A 355 -9.76 -7.88 26.58
C ILE A 355 -9.46 -8.58 27.89
N GLN A 356 -8.27 -8.36 28.43
CA GLN A 356 -7.93 -8.82 29.78
C GLN A 356 -7.94 -7.65 30.77
N ARG A 357 -8.81 -7.70 31.79
CA ARG A 357 -8.90 -6.68 32.85
C ARG A 357 -8.93 -7.36 34.21
N ASN A 358 -8.17 -6.83 35.17
CA ASN A 358 -8.10 -7.36 36.54
C ASN A 358 -7.82 -8.89 36.60
N GLY A 359 -6.94 -9.37 35.71
CA GLY A 359 -6.56 -10.79 35.64
C GLY A 359 -7.62 -11.71 35.01
N ARG A 360 -8.73 -11.18 34.49
CA ARG A 360 -9.78 -11.96 33.84
C ARG A 360 -10.01 -11.49 32.41
N TRP A 361 -10.43 -12.43 31.56
CA TRP A 361 -10.81 -12.15 30.20
C TRP A 361 -12.29 -11.79 30.12
N HIS A 362 -12.57 -10.68 29.45
CA HIS A 362 -13.91 -10.19 29.18
C HIS A 362 -14.14 -10.09 27.68
N ILE A 363 -15.41 -10.20 27.27
CA ILE A 363 -15.83 -10.09 25.89
C ILE A 363 -16.95 -9.04 25.74
N ASN A 364 -16.84 -8.22 24.70
CA ASN A 364 -17.94 -7.38 24.23
C ASN A 364 -18.55 -7.99 22.96
N SER A 365 -19.81 -8.40 23.09
CA SER A 365 -20.60 -9.00 22.02
C SER A 365 -21.83 -8.14 21.67
N GLN A 366 -21.79 -6.85 21.95
CA GLN A 366 -22.92 -5.95 21.72
C GLN A 366 -23.05 -5.60 20.23
N SER A 367 -24.29 -5.55 19.73
CA SER A 367 -24.56 -5.13 18.34
C SER A 367 -24.18 -3.69 18.04
N ILE A 368 -24.10 -2.85 19.09
CA ILE A 368 -23.60 -1.49 19.06
C ILE A 368 -22.40 -1.43 20.00
N TYR A 369 -21.23 -1.10 19.46
CA TYR A 369 -20.01 -1.01 20.25
C TYR A 369 -19.79 0.42 20.73
N ASP A 370 -19.92 0.64 22.05
CA ASP A 370 -19.81 1.97 22.67
C ASP A 370 -18.60 2.06 23.61
N TRP A 371 -17.44 2.36 23.01
CA TRP A 371 -16.20 2.58 23.76
C TRP A 371 -16.23 3.85 24.65
N SER A 372 -17.16 4.77 24.45
CA SER A 372 -17.24 5.97 25.29
C SER A 372 -17.55 5.63 26.74
N LYS A 373 -18.32 4.56 27.00
CA LYS A 373 -18.58 4.06 28.35
C LYS A 373 -17.28 3.65 29.06
N ASN A 374 -16.40 2.95 28.34
CA ASN A 374 -15.12 2.46 28.84
C ASN A 374 -14.17 3.58 29.23
N GLU A 375 -14.12 4.67 28.45
CA GLU A 375 -13.32 5.86 28.78
C GLU A 375 -13.78 6.54 30.08
N HIS A 376 -15.06 6.41 30.41
CA HIS A 376 -15.64 6.89 31.67
C HIS A 376 -15.65 5.83 32.78
N GLY A 377 -14.99 4.68 32.56
CA GLY A 377 -14.83 3.62 33.54
C GLY A 377 -16.04 2.69 33.71
N SER A 378 -17.07 2.78 32.86
CA SER A 378 -18.17 1.79 32.80
C SER A 378 -17.78 0.65 31.87
N TRP A 379 -18.01 -0.58 32.35
CA TRP A 379 -17.69 -1.82 31.62
C TRP A 379 -18.91 -2.76 31.58
N ASP A 380 -20.11 -2.21 31.71
CA ASP A 380 -21.34 -3.00 31.88
C ASP A 380 -21.71 -3.80 30.62
N ASP A 381 -21.19 -3.40 29.46
CA ASP A 381 -21.34 -4.09 28.18
C ASP A 381 -20.34 -5.26 27.99
N TRP A 382 -19.47 -5.50 28.98
CA TRP A 382 -18.39 -6.49 28.94
C TRP A 382 -18.67 -7.62 29.92
N GLU A 383 -18.82 -8.83 29.39
CA GLU A 383 -19.13 -10.03 30.17
C GLU A 383 -17.87 -10.88 30.36
N ASP A 384 -17.84 -11.75 31.36
CA ASP A 384 -16.75 -12.72 31.52
C ASP A 384 -16.72 -13.65 30.29
N LEU A 385 -15.56 -13.80 29.66
CA LEU A 385 -15.41 -14.71 28.53
C LEU A 385 -15.45 -16.16 29.01
N VAL A 386 -16.49 -16.88 28.60
CA VAL A 386 -16.66 -18.30 28.92
C VAL A 386 -16.24 -19.17 27.74
N LEU A 387 -15.11 -19.86 27.93
CA LEU A 387 -14.62 -20.94 27.09
C LEU A 387 -14.88 -22.30 27.76
#